data_AF-A0A445EBK9-F1
#
_entry.id   AF-A0A445EBK9-F1
#
_cell.length_a   1.000
_cell.length_b   1.000
_cell.length_c   1.000
_cell.angle_alpha   90.00
_cell.angle_beta   90.00
_cell.angle_gamma   90.00
#
_symmetry.space_group_name_H-M   'P 1'
#
loop_
_entity.id
_entity.type
_entity.pdbx_description
1 polymer ?
#
loop_
_entity_poly.entity_id
_entity_poly.type
_entity_poly.pdbx_seq_one_letter_code
_entity_poly.pdbx_strand_id
1 'polypeptide(L)'
;MIYASPFSSLEVATSFARQLWFKESRIQSWLDTFSGHSHLYRAVRYAPGSMMRELLHWDRKYRAKFGFEFITSTETWESQNILDEVKVK
;
A
#
# COMPACT_ATOMS: atom_id res chain seq x y z
N MET A 1 12.35 10.04 12.23
CA MET A 1 11.55 11.28 12.10
C MET A 1 11.53 12.12 13.37
N ILE A 2 11.14 11.58 14.54
CA ILE A 2 11.08 12.35 15.80
C ILE A 2 12.43 13.00 16.17
N TYR A 3 13.53 12.26 16.04
CA TYR A 3 14.88 12.79 16.33
C TYR A 3 15.37 13.87 15.36
N ALA A 4 14.74 14.03 14.19
CA ALA A 4 15.08 15.07 13.22
C ALA A 4 14.14 16.29 13.33
N SER A 5 13.17 16.24 14.25
CA SER A 5 12.25 17.33 14.57
C SER A 5 12.93 18.39 15.45
N PRO A 6 12.55 19.68 15.38
CA PRO A 6 11.49 20.25 14.54
C PRO A 6 11.91 20.46 13.09
N PHE A 7 10.96 20.26 12.17
CA PHE A 7 11.12 20.63 10.76
C PHE A 7 10.59 22.05 10.52
N SER A 8 11.29 22.82 9.69
CA SER A 8 10.92 24.20 9.37
C SER A 8 9.75 24.32 8.37
N SER A 9 9.47 23.26 7.60
CA SER A 9 8.34 23.22 6.66
C SER A 9 7.90 21.79 6.35
N LEU A 10 6.70 21.65 5.77
CA LEU A 10 6.19 20.37 5.24
C LEU A 10 7.11 19.80 4.15
N GLU A 11 7.68 20.67 3.31
CA GLU A 11 8.60 20.29 2.24
C GLU A 11 9.87 19.65 2.82
N VAL A 12 10.45 20.27 3.84
CA VAL A 12 11.65 19.75 4.52
C VAL A 12 11.36 18.40 5.19
N ALA A 13 10.22 18.28 5.87
CA ALA A 13 9.80 17.01 6.48
C ALA A 13 9.58 15.90 5.43
N THR A 14 8.96 16.24 4.29
CA THR A 14 8.70 15.29 3.19
C THR A 14 9.99 14.86 2.51
N SER A 15 10.90 15.80 2.25
CA SER A 15 12.22 15.50 1.66
C SER A 15 13.03 14.57 2.56
N PHE A 16 13.08 14.86 3.87
CA PHE A 16 13.74 14.00 4.86
C PHE A 16 13.12 12.60 4.90
N ALA A 17 11.79 12.49 4.94
CA ALA A 17 11.10 11.20 4.92
C ALA A 17 11.44 10.40 3.65
N ARG A 18 11.46 11.04 2.48
CA ARG A 18 11.85 10.39 1.21
C ARG A 18 13.28 9.87 1.27
N GLN A 19 14.22 10.65 1.80
CA GLN A 19 15.61 10.19 1.96
C GLN A 19 15.68 8.96 2.87
N LEU A 20 15.03 9.03 4.04
CA LEU A 20 15.03 7.93 5.00
C LEU A 20 14.45 6.65 4.40
N TRP A 21 13.26 6.73 3.78
CA TRP A 21 12.60 5.56 3.22
C TRP A 21 13.32 5.01 1.99
N PHE A 22 13.70 5.86 1.03
CA PHE A 22 14.22 5.40 -0.26
C PHE A 22 15.73 5.14 -0.29
N LYS A 23 16.52 5.72 0.63
CA LYS A 23 17.98 5.56 0.64
C LYS A 23 18.50 4.79 1.85
N GLU A 24 17.93 5.03 3.03
CA GLU A 24 18.52 4.55 4.29
C GLU A 24 17.79 3.31 4.85
N SER A 25 16.50 3.15 4.56
CA SER A 25 15.69 2.02 5.01
C SER A 25 16.00 0.75 4.24
N ARG A 26 16.01 -0.37 4.95
CA ARG A 26 16.09 -1.71 4.34
C ARG A 26 14.74 -2.11 3.77
N ILE A 27 14.75 -2.98 2.75
CA ILE A 27 13.53 -3.54 2.15
C ILE A 27 12.66 -4.26 3.20
N GLN A 28 13.27 -4.97 4.14
CA GLN A 28 12.51 -5.65 5.21
C GLN A 28 11.68 -4.67 6.05
N SER A 29 12.22 -3.49 6.37
CA SER A 29 11.49 -2.47 7.12
C SER A 29 10.28 -1.94 6.36
N TRP A 30 10.34 -1.92 5.02
CA TRP A 30 9.16 -1.61 4.19
C TRP A 30 8.13 -2.73 4.33
N LEU A 31 8.53 -3.99 4.14
CA LEU A 31 7.63 -5.14 4.24
C LEU A 31 6.94 -5.20 5.62
N ASP A 32 7.68 -4.98 6.69
CA ASP A 32 7.14 -5.00 8.06
C ASP A 32 6.10 -3.89 8.25
N THR A 33 6.41 -2.67 7.79
CA THR A 33 5.50 -1.50 7.89
C THR A 33 4.21 -1.71 7.11
N PHE A 34 4.31 -2.42 5.99
CA PHE A 34 3.22 -2.62 5.05
C PHE A 34 2.45 -3.94 5.26
N SER A 35 2.93 -4.81 6.13
CA SER A 35 2.32 -6.11 6.43
C SER A 35 0.91 -5.96 7.03
N GLY A 36 -0.04 -6.79 6.57
CA GLY A 36 -1.43 -6.74 7.06
C GLY A 36 -2.27 -5.57 6.53
N HIS A 37 -1.75 -4.77 5.61
CA HIS A 37 -2.44 -3.61 5.01
C HIS A 37 -2.90 -3.85 3.56
N SER A 38 -3.33 -5.07 3.19
CA SER A 38 -3.83 -5.31 1.81
C SER A 38 -4.99 -4.38 1.44
N HIS A 39 -4.77 -3.53 0.43
CA HIS A 39 -5.82 -2.66 -0.12
C HIS A 39 -6.89 -3.47 -0.83
N LEU A 40 -6.53 -4.58 -1.48
CA LEU A 40 -7.49 -5.48 -2.12
C LEU A 40 -8.43 -6.11 -1.10
N TYR A 41 -7.89 -6.62 0.01
CA TYR A 41 -8.69 -7.21 1.07
C TYR A 41 -9.60 -6.17 1.75
N ARG A 42 -9.08 -4.97 2.02
CA ARG A 42 -9.86 -3.88 2.63
C ARG A 42 -10.96 -3.35 1.71
N ALA A 43 -10.70 -3.27 0.41
CA ALA A 43 -11.67 -2.82 -0.59
C ALA A 43 -12.92 -3.70 -0.66
N VAL A 44 -12.81 -5.00 -0.32
CA VAL A 44 -13.96 -5.91 -0.25
C VAL A 44 -15.09 -5.34 0.62
N ARG A 45 -14.77 -4.57 1.67
CA ARG A 45 -15.78 -4.00 2.59
C ARG A 45 -16.69 -2.96 1.91
N TYR A 46 -16.24 -2.33 0.84
CA TYR A 46 -16.95 -1.28 0.11
C TYR A 46 -17.43 -1.73 -1.27
N ALA A 47 -16.97 -2.89 -1.73
CA ALA A 47 -17.31 -3.43 -3.04
C ALA A 47 -18.74 -4.02 -3.09
N PRO A 48 -19.46 -3.88 -4.21
CA PRO A 48 -20.64 -4.70 -4.49
C PRO A 48 -20.29 -6.20 -4.47
N GLY A 49 -21.26 -7.03 -4.09
CA GLY A 49 -21.06 -8.48 -3.94
C GLY A 49 -20.52 -9.18 -5.19
N SER A 50 -20.86 -8.68 -6.38
CA SER A 50 -20.32 -9.17 -7.66
C SER A 50 -18.80 -9.02 -7.77
N MET A 51 -18.22 -7.97 -7.19
CA MET A 51 -16.78 -7.67 -7.28
C MET A 51 -15.98 -8.29 -6.13
N MET A 52 -16.59 -8.59 -4.98
CA MET A 52 -15.90 -9.14 -3.81
C MET A 52 -15.08 -10.40 -4.12
N ARG A 53 -15.63 -11.32 -4.93
CA ARG A 53 -14.94 -12.55 -5.34
C ARG A 53 -13.69 -12.26 -6.16
N GLU A 54 -13.75 -11.26 -7.03
CA GLU A 54 -12.65 -10.87 -7.90
C GLU A 54 -11.52 -10.21 -7.09
N LEU A 55 -11.85 -9.31 -6.16
CA LEU A 55 -10.88 -8.70 -5.24
C LEU A 55 -10.15 -9.75 -4.39
N LEU A 56 -10.89 -10.70 -3.79
CA LEU A 56 -10.30 -11.79 -3.01
C LEU A 56 -9.48 -12.78 -3.84
N HIS A 57 -9.83 -12.93 -5.12
CA HIS A 57 -9.05 -13.73 -6.07
C HIS A 57 -7.71 -13.04 -6.35
N TRP A 58 -7.73 -11.74 -6.67
CA TRP A 58 -6.52 -10.98 -6.96
C TRP A 58 -5.63 -10.78 -5.74
N ASP A 59 -6.19 -10.61 -4.52
CA ASP A 59 -5.39 -10.54 -3.29
C ASP A 59 -4.54 -11.80 -3.11
N ARG A 60 -5.15 -12.98 -3.27
CA ARG A 60 -4.45 -14.27 -3.20
C ARG A 60 -3.43 -14.44 -4.32
N LYS A 61 -3.82 -14.12 -5.55
CA LYS A 61 -2.95 -14.23 -6.73
C LYS A 61 -1.72 -13.33 -6.63
N TYR A 62 -1.91 -12.08 -6.21
CA TYR A 62 -0.82 -11.12 -6.02
C TYR A 62 0.14 -11.57 -4.93
N ARG A 63 -0.39 -11.97 -3.76
CA ARG A 63 0.42 -12.48 -2.65
C ARG A 63 1.22 -13.73 -3.03
N ALA A 64 0.62 -14.64 -3.79
CA ALA A 64 1.33 -15.82 -4.29
C ALA A 64 2.46 -15.48 -5.26
N LYS A 65 2.31 -14.43 -6.08
CA LYS A 65 3.32 -13.99 -7.06
C LYS A 65 4.47 -13.23 -6.41
N PHE A 66 4.18 -12.32 -5.48
CA PHE A 66 5.15 -11.36 -4.95
C PHE A 66 5.59 -11.63 -3.51
N GLY A 67 4.85 -12.44 -2.76
CA GLY A 67 5.16 -12.77 -1.36
C GLY A 67 4.69 -11.75 -0.33
N PHE A 68 4.02 -10.67 -0.74
CA PHE A 68 3.49 -9.62 0.13
C PHE A 68 2.16 -9.07 -0.41
N GLU A 69 1.47 -8.27 0.41
CA GLU A 69 0.16 -7.69 0.09
C GLU A 69 0.22 -6.60 -0.98
N PHE A 70 -0.86 -6.47 -1.76
CA PHE A 70 -1.00 -5.34 -2.70
C PHE A 70 -1.34 -4.05 -1.95
N ILE A 71 -0.58 -3.00 -2.23
CA ILE A 71 -0.74 -1.67 -1.64
C ILE A 71 -0.71 -0.63 -2.75
N THR A 72 -1.57 0.36 -2.61
CA THR A 72 -1.69 1.49 -3.52
C THR A 72 -2.03 2.76 -2.75
N SER A 73 -1.81 3.93 -3.34
CA SER A 73 -2.30 5.21 -2.81
C SER A 73 -3.81 5.39 -3.00
N THR A 74 -4.47 4.50 -3.77
CA THR A 74 -5.89 4.58 -4.06
C THR A 74 -6.73 4.20 -2.84
N GLU A 75 -7.75 5.00 -2.60
CA GLU A 75 -8.62 4.89 -1.44
C GLU A 75 -9.44 3.60 -1.46
N THR A 76 -9.60 2.97 -0.28
CA THR A 76 -10.18 1.61 -0.20
C THR A 76 -11.63 1.51 -0.68
N TRP A 77 -12.39 2.62 -0.69
CA TRP A 77 -13.75 2.65 -1.25
C TRP A 77 -13.78 2.70 -2.78
N GLU A 78 -12.66 3.01 -3.45
CA GLU A 78 -12.54 3.00 -4.91
C GLU A 78 -12.16 1.60 -5.41
N SER A 79 -12.97 0.61 -5.05
CA SER A 79 -12.66 -0.80 -5.27
C SER A 79 -12.43 -1.16 -6.75
N GLN A 80 -13.07 -0.45 -7.69
CA GLN A 80 -12.85 -0.64 -9.12
C GLN A 80 -11.45 -0.18 -9.55
N ASN A 81 -11.01 1.01 -9.12
CA ASN A 81 -9.68 1.54 -9.43
C ASN A 81 -8.59 0.62 -8.89
N ILE A 82 -8.73 0.15 -7.64
CA ILE A 82 -7.80 -0.81 -7.03
C ILE A 82 -7.73 -2.12 -7.84
N LEU A 83 -8.88 -2.61 -8.33
CA LEU A 83 -8.95 -3.82 -9.13
C LEU A 83 -8.28 -3.64 -10.51
N ASP A 84 -8.46 -2.48 -11.15
CA ASP A 84 -7.83 -2.17 -12.42
C ASP A 84 -6.30 -2.00 -12.27
N GLU A 85 -5.85 -1.40 -11.17
CA GLU A 85 -4.43 -1.28 -10.86
C GLU A 85 -3.74 -2.62 -10.61
N VAL A 86 -4.35 -3.55 -9.86
CA VAL A 86 -3.71 -4.86 -9.62
C VAL A 86 -3.63 -5.69 -10.90
N LYS A 87 -4.59 -5.55 -11.82
CA LYS A 87 -4.62 -6.29 -13.10
C LYS A 87 -3.45 -5.96 -14.01
N VAL A 88 -2.83 -4.79 -13.86
CA VAL A 88 -1.69 -4.35 -14.68
C VAL A 88 -0.32 -4.62 -14.03
N LYS A 89 -0.23 -5.40 -12.93
CA LYS A 89 1.02 -5.72 -12.21
C LYS A 89 1.42 -7.21 -12.29
#